data_AF-A0A8X8WEH1-F1
#
_entry.id   AF-A0A8X8WEH1-F1
#
_cell.length_a   1.000
_cell.length_b   1.000
_cell.length_c   1.000
_cell.angle_alpha   90.00
_cell.angle_beta   90.00
_cell.angle_gamma   90.00
#
_symmetry.space_group_name_H-M   'P 1'
#
loop_
_entity.id
_entity.type
_entity.pdbx_description
1 polymer ?
#
loop_
_entity_poly.entity_id
_entity_poly.type
_entity_poly.pdbx_seq_one_letter_code
_entity_poly.pdbx_strand_id
1 'polypeptide(L)'
;MNSEMEVGSKKFTDKNRCWELEMSSSFCRRIYTEVEEVGWEHLVKLGEDLTFIRFRIMDNKRRAHIVEITLDKTYPIPRSSSCPQDVPYNSHLEWSSNSRLRDAVQQFQRHVDKLQDFWLTLDDIDRSFCVIDPKHSHLAVSYRQIKIGSNCCIVLSINVDDPRSLPECRFLGSDTEVNTLRDIWKQN
;
A
#
# COMPACT_ATOMS: atom_id res chain seq x y z
N MET A 1 14.59 48.48 -23.87
CA MET A 1 15.04 47.32 -24.66
C MET A 1 16.10 46.63 -23.83
N ASN A 2 15.91 45.33 -23.58
CA ASN A 2 16.66 44.41 -22.68
C ASN A 2 16.29 44.61 -21.20
N SER A 3 15.50 43.77 -20.51
CA SER A 3 15.39 42.30 -20.41
C SER A 3 16.67 41.61 -19.92
N GLU A 4 16.69 41.27 -18.62
CA GLU A 4 17.34 40.10 -17.97
C GLU A 4 17.11 40.24 -16.44
N MET A 5 16.11 39.56 -15.87
CA MET A 5 16.07 38.18 -15.37
C MET A 5 16.63 38.00 -13.94
N GLU A 6 15.72 37.52 -13.09
CA GLU A 6 15.88 37.06 -11.71
C GLU A 6 17.04 36.07 -11.52
N VAL A 7 17.68 36.07 -10.34
CA VAL A 7 17.84 34.83 -9.56
C VAL A 7 17.73 35.17 -8.08
N GLY A 8 16.52 35.02 -7.55
CA GLY A 8 16.29 34.79 -6.13
C GLY A 8 16.53 33.32 -5.78
N SER A 9 17.22 33.10 -4.67
CA SER A 9 17.07 31.96 -3.76
C SER A 9 17.19 30.53 -4.33
N LYS A 10 18.39 29.95 -4.20
CA LYS A 10 18.55 28.49 -3.96
C LYS A 10 19.52 28.23 -2.81
N LYS A 11 19.02 28.36 -1.58
CA LYS A 11 19.58 27.65 -0.41
C LYS A 11 18.88 26.30 -0.32
N PHE A 12 19.31 25.32 -1.11
CA PHE A 12 18.73 23.98 -1.07
C PHE A 12 19.75 22.89 -1.43
N THR A 13 20.91 22.85 -0.79
CA THR A 13 21.85 21.72 -0.93
C THR A 13 22.96 21.76 0.13
N ASP A 14 22.61 21.59 1.41
CA ASP A 14 23.65 21.38 2.44
C ASP A 14 23.26 20.32 3.47
N LYS A 15 21.96 20.13 3.72
CA LYS A 15 21.45 19.07 4.61
C LYS A 15 21.72 17.65 4.10
N ASN A 16 21.81 17.48 2.78
CA ASN A 16 22.03 16.16 2.15
C ASN A 16 23.50 15.73 2.11
N ARG A 17 24.46 16.64 2.31
CA ARG A 17 25.90 16.27 2.29
C ARG A 17 26.42 15.87 3.67
N CYS A 18 25.70 16.25 4.72
CA CYS A 18 26.10 16.03 6.11
C CYS A 18 25.65 14.66 6.66
N TRP A 19 24.68 13.99 6.03
CA TRP A 19 24.29 12.63 6.44
C TRP A 19 25.18 11.55 5.77
N GLU A 20 25.74 11.82 4.59
CA GLU A 20 26.65 10.91 3.86
C GLU A 20 27.97 10.62 4.63
N LEU A 21 28.39 11.52 5.51
CA LEU A 21 29.68 11.45 6.20
C LEU A 21 29.58 10.99 7.67
N GLU A 22 28.38 10.84 8.22
CA GLU A 22 28.14 10.56 9.65
C GLU A 22 27.28 9.30 9.90
N MET A 23 27.27 8.34 8.97
CA MET A 23 26.75 7.02 9.33
C MET A 23 27.76 6.37 10.29
N SER A 24 27.44 6.35 11.58
CA SER A 24 28.30 5.69 12.56
C SER A 24 28.46 4.22 12.15
N SER A 25 29.68 3.69 12.26
CA SER A 25 29.96 2.29 11.92
C SER A 25 29.05 1.32 12.68
N SER A 26 28.59 1.71 13.86
CA SER A 26 27.62 0.96 14.68
C SER A 26 26.21 0.97 14.10
N PHE A 27 25.75 2.08 13.51
CA PHE A 27 24.44 2.13 12.86
C PHE A 27 24.40 1.23 11.62
N CYS A 28 25.37 1.38 10.71
CA CYS A 28 25.44 0.53 9.52
C CYS A 28 25.50 -0.94 9.93
N ARG A 29 26.42 -1.30 10.83
CA ARG A 29 26.56 -2.68 11.32
C ARG A 29 25.25 -3.24 11.86
N ARG A 30 24.49 -2.44 12.62
CA ARG A 30 23.17 -2.84 13.14
C ARG A 30 22.19 -3.14 12.00
N ILE A 31 22.04 -2.26 11.02
CA ILE A 31 21.14 -2.47 9.88
C ILE A 31 21.53 -3.73 9.11
N TYR A 32 22.82 -3.92 8.81
CA TYR A 32 23.29 -5.12 8.11
C TYR A 32 22.95 -6.42 8.88
N THR A 33 23.14 -6.43 10.20
CA THR A 33 22.74 -7.57 11.04
C THR A 33 21.22 -7.78 11.05
N GLU A 34 20.42 -6.72 11.13
CA GLU A 34 18.96 -6.85 11.08
C GLU A 34 18.46 -7.32 9.70
N VAL A 35 19.15 -6.96 8.61
CA VAL A 35 18.87 -7.49 7.26
C VAL A 35 19.23 -8.97 7.17
N GLU A 36 20.37 -9.38 7.73
CA GLU A 36 20.77 -10.79 7.78
C GLU A 36 19.76 -11.63 8.59
N GLU A 37 19.21 -11.07 9.69
CA GLU A 37 18.14 -11.71 10.46
C GLU A 37 16.83 -11.88 9.67
N VAL A 38 16.53 -10.98 8.74
CA VAL A 38 15.36 -11.07 7.85
C VAL A 38 15.62 -12.00 6.65
N GLY A 39 16.86 -12.07 6.19
CA GLY A 39 17.28 -12.78 4.99
C GLY A 39 17.48 -11.82 3.80
N TRP A 40 18.64 -11.93 3.16
CA TRP A 40 19.04 -11.11 2.01
C TRP A 40 18.19 -11.36 0.77
N GLU A 41 17.60 -12.56 0.65
CA GLU A 41 16.69 -12.94 -0.42
C GLU A 41 15.37 -12.16 -0.43
N HIS A 42 15.00 -11.60 0.72
CA HIS A 42 13.82 -10.74 0.87
C HIS A 42 14.14 -9.27 0.59
N LEU A 43 15.42 -8.87 0.56
CA LEU A 43 15.80 -7.48 0.34
C LEU A 43 15.63 -7.09 -1.14
N VAL A 44 14.81 -6.06 -1.39
CA VAL A 44 14.62 -5.51 -2.74
C VAL A 44 15.55 -4.34 -3.00
N LYS A 45 15.56 -3.40 -2.06
CA LYS A 45 16.34 -2.18 -2.19
C LYS A 45 16.69 -1.64 -0.82
N LEU A 46 17.94 -1.23 -0.68
CA LEU A 46 18.40 -0.38 0.39
C LEU A 46 18.68 1.00 -0.22
N GLY A 47 18.18 2.06 0.40
CA GLY A 47 18.53 3.42 -0.02
C GLY A 47 20.03 3.60 0.04
N GLU A 48 20.64 4.23 -0.97
CA GLU A 48 22.05 4.63 -0.94
C GLU A 48 22.36 5.44 0.31
N ASP A 49 21.33 6.16 0.76
CA ASP A 49 21.35 6.99 1.94
C ASP A 49 20.93 6.34 3.25
N LEU A 50 20.67 5.03 3.21
CA LEU A 50 20.12 4.29 4.33
C LEU A 50 18.93 5.04 4.96
N THR A 51 18.17 5.80 4.17
CA THR A 51 16.96 6.49 4.63
C THR A 51 15.73 5.61 4.51
N PHE A 52 15.82 4.53 3.75
CA PHE A 52 14.78 3.53 3.64
C PHE A 52 15.35 2.16 3.29
N ILE A 53 14.58 1.13 3.62
CA ILE A 53 14.82 -0.24 3.22
C ILE A 53 13.53 -0.89 2.75
N ARG A 54 13.59 -1.69 1.69
CA ARG A 54 12.45 -2.38 1.11
C ARG A 54 12.62 -3.87 1.15
N PHE A 55 11.64 -4.57 1.72
CA PHE A 55 11.57 -6.02 1.71
C PHE A 55 10.41 -6.51 0.85
N ARG A 56 10.62 -7.64 0.18
CA ARG A 56 9.61 -8.40 -0.55
C ARG A 56 9.11 -9.53 0.31
N ILE A 57 7.80 -9.60 0.42
CA ILE A 57 7.06 -10.70 1.03
C ILE A 57 6.23 -11.38 -0.05
N MET A 58 6.19 -12.70 -0.02
CA MET A 58 5.36 -13.49 -0.93
C MET A 58 4.15 -13.99 -0.17
N ASP A 59 2.96 -13.83 -0.74
CA ASP A 59 1.77 -14.46 -0.18
C ASP A 59 1.57 -15.90 -0.69
N ASN A 60 0.52 -16.53 -0.18
CA ASN A 60 0.14 -17.92 -0.47
C ASN A 60 -0.14 -18.17 -1.96
N LYS A 61 -0.47 -17.11 -2.71
CA LYS A 61 -0.75 -17.13 -4.15
C LYS A 61 0.46 -16.70 -4.97
N ARG A 62 1.64 -16.57 -4.34
CA ARG A 62 2.89 -16.09 -4.94
C ARG A 62 2.78 -14.68 -5.51
N ARG A 63 1.93 -13.82 -4.93
CA ARG A 63 1.96 -12.38 -5.19
C ARG A 63 3.05 -11.75 -4.31
N ALA A 64 3.82 -10.85 -4.91
CA ALA A 64 4.85 -10.11 -4.23
C ALA A 64 4.26 -8.83 -3.63
N HIS A 65 4.47 -8.64 -2.33
CA HIS A 65 4.08 -7.47 -1.55
C HIS A 65 5.35 -6.77 -1.07
N ILE A 66 5.41 -5.44 -1.21
CA ILE A 66 6.60 -4.67 -0.83
C ILE A 66 6.31 -3.84 0.41
N VAL A 67 7.12 -4.03 1.46
CA VAL A 67 7.14 -3.15 2.63
C VAL A 67 8.35 -2.23 2.56
N GLU A 68 8.12 -0.94 2.73
CA GLU A 68 9.16 0.07 2.88
C GLU A 68 9.23 0.55 4.32
N ILE A 69 10.41 0.49 4.91
CA ILE A 69 10.68 0.96 6.26
C ILE A 69 11.61 2.16 6.12
N THR A 70 11.16 3.34 6.57
CA THR A 70 12.01 4.52 6.63
C THR A 70 12.97 4.39 7.81
N LEU A 71 14.23 4.57 7.51
CA LEU A 71 15.35 4.58 8.46
C LEU A 71 15.76 6.05 8.64
N ASP A 72 15.83 6.54 9.86
CA ASP A 72 16.30 7.91 10.13
C ASP A 72 17.34 7.91 11.25
N LYS A 73 17.93 9.08 11.54
CA LYS A 73 18.94 9.24 12.60
C LYS A 73 18.41 8.90 14.00
N THR A 74 17.09 8.80 14.16
CA THR A 74 16.43 8.45 15.42
C THR A 74 16.10 6.97 15.52
N TYR A 75 16.39 6.17 14.49
CA TYR A 75 16.22 4.71 14.50
C TYR A 75 16.90 4.08 15.74
N PRO A 76 16.21 3.18 16.47
CA PRO A 76 14.94 2.52 16.13
C PRO A 76 13.69 3.26 16.65
N ILE A 77 13.61 4.58 16.63
CA ILE A 77 12.40 5.33 17.00
C ILE A 77 11.78 5.86 15.69
N PRO A 78 10.60 5.38 15.26
CA PRO A 78 10.08 5.70 13.93
C PRO A 78 9.34 7.03 13.91
N ARG A 79 9.52 7.80 12.82
CA ARG A 79 8.72 9.00 12.54
C ARG A 79 7.52 8.77 11.63
N SER A 80 7.45 7.63 10.94
CA SER A 80 6.27 7.08 10.25
C SER A 80 6.65 5.74 9.64
N SER A 81 5.84 4.71 9.85
CA SER A 81 5.88 3.52 9.00
C SER A 81 5.22 3.87 7.67
N SER A 82 5.99 3.87 6.58
CA SER A 82 5.43 4.02 5.23
C SER A 82 4.53 2.82 4.96
N CYS A 83 3.23 3.08 4.87
CA CYS A 83 2.22 2.04 4.69
C CYS A 83 2.42 1.38 3.32
N PRO A 84 2.43 0.04 3.23
CA PRO A 84 2.45 -0.67 1.95
C PRO A 84 1.26 -0.24 1.09
N GLN A 85 1.53 0.06 -0.19
CA GLN A 85 0.54 0.49 -1.18
C GLN A 85 -0.55 -0.56 -1.45
N ASP A 86 -0.33 -1.80 -0.98
CA ASP A 86 -1.19 -2.96 -1.24
C ASP A 86 -2.26 -3.19 -0.15
N VAL A 87 -2.24 -2.44 0.95
CA VAL A 87 -3.18 -2.60 2.07
C VAL A 87 -4.35 -1.60 1.97
N PRO A 88 -5.62 -2.04 2.02
CA PRO A 88 -6.79 -1.17 1.89
C PRO A 88 -7.09 -0.29 3.11
N TYR A 89 -6.24 -0.34 4.14
CA TYR A 89 -6.32 0.47 5.36
C TYR A 89 -4.94 1.01 5.74
N ASN A 90 -4.92 2.03 6.60
CA ASN A 90 -3.68 2.52 7.19
C ASN A 90 -3.12 1.45 8.15
N SER A 91 -2.18 0.63 7.68
CA SER A 91 -1.48 -0.31 8.56
C SER A 91 -0.45 0.46 9.38
N HIS A 92 -0.68 0.57 10.69
CA HIS A 92 0.32 1.08 11.61
C HIS A 92 1.22 -0.07 12.05
N LEU A 93 2.52 0.02 11.75
CA LEU A 93 3.50 -0.88 12.35
C LEU A 93 3.73 -0.46 13.81
N GLU A 94 3.47 -1.37 14.74
CA GLU A 94 3.82 -1.20 16.14
C GLU A 94 5.33 -1.32 16.29
N TRP A 95 5.94 -0.32 16.92
CA TRP A 95 7.39 -0.25 17.00
C TRP A 95 7.84 0.38 18.32
N SER A 96 8.90 -0.18 18.89
CA SER A 96 9.51 0.24 20.14
C SER A 96 11.02 0.40 19.96
N SER A 97 11.71 0.96 20.96
CA SER A 97 13.19 1.05 20.94
C SER A 97 13.90 -0.31 20.86
N ASN A 98 13.20 -1.40 21.18
CA ASN A 98 13.70 -2.77 21.10
C ASN A 98 13.30 -3.49 19.80
N SER A 99 12.43 -2.88 19.00
CA SER A 99 11.98 -3.45 17.73
C SER A 99 13.09 -3.45 16.69
N ARG A 100 13.03 -4.44 15.80
CA ARG A 100 13.98 -4.68 14.71
C ARG A 100 13.25 -4.82 13.39
N LEU A 101 13.98 -4.77 12.26
CA LEU A 101 13.41 -4.94 10.92
C LEU A 101 12.55 -6.20 10.78
N ARG A 102 12.99 -7.32 11.38
CA ARG A 102 12.23 -8.58 11.39
C ARG A 102 10.83 -8.44 12.00
N ASP A 103 10.65 -7.59 13.00
CA ASP A 103 9.38 -7.43 13.70
C ASP A 103 8.39 -6.67 12.80
N ALA A 104 8.86 -5.68 12.02
CA ALA A 104 8.04 -5.03 11.00
C ALA A 104 7.67 -5.98 9.86
N VAL A 105 8.64 -6.75 9.37
CA VAL A 105 8.40 -7.76 8.31
C VAL A 105 7.37 -8.78 8.77
N GLN A 106 7.46 -9.27 10.01
CA GLN A 106 6.49 -10.20 10.59
C GLN A 106 5.10 -9.57 10.77
N GLN A 107 5.02 -8.31 11.24
CA GLN A 107 3.75 -7.60 11.35
C GLN A 107 3.09 -7.43 9.99
N PHE A 108 3.86 -7.03 8.98
CA PHE A 108 3.33 -6.89 7.63
C PHE A 108 2.91 -8.24 7.02
N GLN A 109 3.66 -9.31 7.25
CA GLN A 109 3.24 -10.67 6.86
C GLN A 109 1.86 -11.02 7.43
N ARG A 110 1.59 -10.73 8.71
CA ARG A 110 0.27 -10.98 9.31
C ARG A 110 -0.85 -10.18 8.63
N HIS A 111 -0.58 -8.94 8.22
CA HIS A 111 -1.53 -8.14 7.45
C HIS A 111 -1.80 -8.76 6.07
N VAL A 112 -0.75 -9.20 5.37
CA VAL A 112 -0.85 -9.91 4.07
C VAL A 112 -1.65 -11.21 4.22
N ASP A 113 -1.42 -11.97 5.28
CA ASP A 113 -2.12 -13.22 5.55
C ASP A 113 -3.62 -12.98 5.83
N LYS A 114 -3.95 -11.93 6.59
CA LYS A 114 -5.35 -11.54 6.86
C LYS A 114 -6.10 -11.12 5.60
N LEU A 115 -5.42 -10.50 4.64
CA LEU A 115 -6.03 -9.99 3.41
C LEU A 115 -6.23 -11.04 2.30
N GLN A 116 -5.82 -12.30 2.53
CA GLN A 116 -5.93 -13.34 1.51
C GLN A 116 -7.37 -13.55 1.03
N ASP A 117 -8.33 -13.69 1.94
CA ASP A 117 -9.74 -13.86 1.59
C ASP A 117 -10.29 -12.63 0.86
N PHE A 118 -9.88 -11.43 1.25
CA PHE A 118 -10.30 -10.18 0.61
C PHE A 118 -9.83 -10.13 -0.84
N TRP A 119 -8.55 -10.38 -1.09
CA TRP A 119 -8.03 -10.39 -2.46
C TRP A 119 -8.60 -11.52 -3.30
N LEU A 120 -8.90 -12.68 -2.70
CA LEU A 120 -9.58 -13.76 -3.41
C LEU A 120 -10.99 -13.35 -3.88
N THR A 121 -11.76 -12.69 -3.02
CA THR A 121 -13.07 -12.16 -3.41
C THR A 121 -12.94 -11.14 -4.54
N LEU A 122 -11.97 -10.23 -4.45
CA LEU A 122 -11.73 -9.27 -5.53
C LEU A 122 -11.34 -9.97 -6.85
N ASP A 123 -10.46 -10.95 -6.80
CA ASP A 123 -10.05 -11.74 -7.97
C ASP A 123 -11.25 -12.47 -8.60
N ASP A 124 -12.19 -12.96 -7.78
CA ASP A 124 -13.41 -13.63 -8.25
C ASP A 124 -14.40 -12.64 -8.87
N ILE A 125 -14.55 -11.44 -8.30
CA ILE A 125 -15.35 -10.36 -8.90
C ILE A 125 -14.75 -9.93 -10.24
N ASP A 126 -13.45 -9.67 -10.27
CA ASP A 126 -12.71 -9.18 -11.44
C ASP A 126 -12.73 -10.21 -12.59
N ARG A 127 -12.80 -11.50 -12.26
CA ARG A 127 -12.96 -12.60 -13.23
C ARG A 127 -14.39 -12.79 -13.72
N SER A 128 -15.37 -12.59 -12.84
CA SER A 128 -16.78 -12.94 -13.12
C SER A 128 -17.56 -11.80 -13.76
N PHE A 129 -17.13 -10.56 -13.57
CA PHE A 129 -17.90 -9.38 -13.97
C PHE A 129 -17.09 -8.43 -14.87
N CYS A 130 -17.82 -7.62 -15.66
CA CYS A 130 -17.22 -6.56 -16.44
C CYS A 130 -16.92 -5.34 -15.54
N VAL A 131 -15.76 -5.36 -14.89
CA VAL A 131 -15.29 -4.26 -14.04
C VAL A 131 -14.79 -3.11 -14.91
N ILE A 132 -15.37 -1.93 -14.70
CA ILE A 132 -15.04 -0.66 -15.36
C ILE A 132 -13.95 0.08 -14.56
N ASP A 133 -14.02 0.01 -13.23
CA ASP A 133 -13.12 0.72 -12.33
C ASP A 133 -12.88 -0.08 -11.03
N PRO A 134 -11.63 -0.20 -10.53
CA PRO A 134 -10.40 0.32 -11.12
C PRO A 134 -9.98 -0.45 -12.39
N LYS A 135 -9.40 0.26 -13.37
CA LYS A 135 -8.93 -0.34 -14.64
C LYS A 135 -7.79 -1.36 -14.48
N HIS A 136 -7.06 -1.27 -13.38
CA HIS A 136 -6.00 -2.21 -13.00
C HIS A 136 -6.31 -2.73 -11.60
N SER A 137 -6.09 -4.04 -11.39
CA SER A 137 -6.28 -4.68 -10.09
C SER A 137 -5.37 -4.02 -9.06
N HIS A 138 -5.93 -3.17 -8.21
CA HIS A 138 -5.20 -2.51 -7.14
C HIS A 138 -5.55 -3.20 -5.84
N LEU A 139 -4.57 -3.84 -5.20
CA LEU A 139 -4.75 -4.68 -4.01
C LEU A 139 -5.32 -3.89 -2.82
N ALA A 140 -5.07 -2.58 -2.75
CA ALA A 140 -5.66 -1.71 -1.73
C ALA A 140 -7.05 -1.14 -2.07
N VAL A 141 -7.58 -1.33 -3.28
CA VAL A 141 -8.88 -0.76 -3.66
C VAL A 141 -10.00 -1.73 -3.30
N SER A 142 -10.83 -1.33 -2.33
CA SER A 142 -11.94 -2.11 -1.79
C SER A 142 -13.28 -1.88 -2.48
N TYR A 143 -13.32 -1.20 -3.62
CA TYR A 143 -14.54 -1.08 -4.42
C TYR A 143 -14.36 -1.64 -5.82
N ARG A 144 -15.47 -2.00 -6.47
CA ARG A 144 -15.55 -2.38 -7.88
C ARG A 144 -16.75 -1.75 -8.55
N GLN A 145 -16.53 -1.01 -9.63
CA GLN A 145 -17.59 -0.52 -10.49
C GLN A 145 -17.82 -1.50 -11.63
N ILE A 146 -18.99 -2.12 -11.66
CA ILE A 146 -19.35 -3.19 -12.60
C ILE A 146 -20.38 -2.67 -13.59
N LYS A 147 -20.17 -2.97 -14.88
CA LYS A 147 -21.15 -2.70 -15.93
C LYS A 147 -22.32 -3.68 -15.83
N ILE A 148 -23.54 -3.15 -15.74
CA ILE A 148 -24.77 -3.97 -15.70
C ILE A 148 -25.52 -3.90 -17.03
N GLY A 149 -25.56 -2.73 -17.66
CA GLY A 149 -26.26 -2.51 -18.92
C GLY A 149 -25.58 -1.45 -19.79
N SER A 150 -26.29 -1.00 -20.82
CA SER A 150 -25.76 -0.03 -21.80
C SER A 150 -25.34 1.29 -21.14
N ASN A 151 -26.19 1.81 -20.25
CA ASN A 151 -26.02 3.12 -19.61
C ASN A 151 -26.10 3.03 -18.08
N CYS A 152 -25.90 1.85 -17.49
CA CYS A 152 -25.97 1.65 -16.06
C CYS A 152 -24.83 0.78 -15.52
N CYS A 153 -24.40 1.10 -14.31
CA CYS A 153 -23.38 0.38 -13.58
C CYS A 153 -23.71 0.35 -12.09
N ILE A 154 -23.08 -0.58 -11.38
CA ILE A 154 -23.18 -0.71 -9.94
C ILE A 154 -21.79 -0.55 -9.35
N VAL A 155 -21.67 0.22 -8.28
CA VAL A 155 -20.46 0.28 -7.46
C VAL A 155 -20.70 -0.61 -6.25
N LEU A 156 -19.88 -1.62 -6.09
CA LEU A 156 -19.82 -2.48 -4.92
C LEU A 156 -18.70 -1.97 -4.02
N SER A 157 -19.00 -1.68 -2.75
CA SER A 157 -17.99 -1.49 -1.70
C SER A 157 -17.84 -2.79 -0.92
N ILE A 158 -16.67 -3.42 -1.02
CA ILE A 158 -16.35 -4.70 -0.40
C ILE A 158 -15.78 -4.43 0.99
N ASN A 159 -16.33 -5.09 2.01
CA ASN A 159 -15.78 -5.05 3.36
C ASN A 159 -14.44 -5.81 3.40
N VAL A 160 -13.39 -5.18 3.90
CA VAL A 160 -12.05 -5.79 3.97
C VAL A 160 -11.98 -6.92 4.99
N ASP A 161 -12.65 -6.76 6.13
CA ASP A 161 -12.60 -7.72 7.24
C ASP A 161 -13.56 -8.90 7.02
N ASP A 162 -14.66 -8.67 6.29
CA ASP A 162 -15.61 -9.71 5.90
C ASP A 162 -15.98 -9.60 4.41
N PRO A 163 -15.09 -10.02 3.50
CA PRO A 163 -15.23 -9.77 2.07
C PRO A 163 -16.38 -10.57 1.43
N ARG A 164 -16.92 -11.59 2.10
CA ARG A 164 -18.06 -12.37 1.61
C ARG A 164 -19.40 -11.86 2.14
N SER A 165 -19.40 -10.85 3.01
CA SER A 165 -20.63 -10.17 3.44
C SER A 165 -21.30 -9.42 2.28
N LEU A 166 -22.59 -9.09 2.47
CA LEU A 166 -23.33 -8.30 1.50
C LEU A 166 -22.66 -6.92 1.31
N PRO A 167 -22.17 -6.57 0.10
CA PRO A 167 -21.50 -5.31 -0.11
C PRO A 167 -22.48 -4.13 -0.12
N GLU A 168 -21.99 -2.94 0.22
CA GLU A 168 -22.74 -1.72 -0.04
C GLU A 168 -22.84 -1.50 -1.55
N CYS A 169 -24.06 -1.33 -2.04
CA CYS A 169 -24.35 -1.24 -3.46
C CYS A 169 -24.83 0.17 -3.83
N ARG A 170 -24.18 0.79 -4.82
CA ARG A 170 -24.60 2.08 -5.37
C ARG A 170 -24.82 1.97 -6.88
N PHE A 171 -26.07 2.09 -7.30
CA PHE A 171 -26.45 2.10 -8.72
C PHE A 171 -26.23 3.48 -9.34
N LEU A 172 -25.65 3.51 -10.54
CA LEU A 172 -25.38 4.71 -11.32
C LEU A 172 -25.96 4.52 -12.73
N GLY A 173 -26.69 5.51 -13.24
CA GLY A 173 -27.37 5.45 -14.54
C GLY A 173 -28.53 6.43 -14.60
N SER A 174 -29.44 6.27 -15.56
CA SER A 174 -30.68 7.04 -15.62
C SER A 174 -31.62 6.67 -14.47
N ASP A 175 -32.43 7.62 -13.99
CA ASP A 175 -33.34 7.39 -12.85
C ASP A 175 -34.32 6.23 -13.10
N THR A 176 -34.81 6.08 -14.32
CA THR A 176 -35.71 4.99 -14.71
C THR A 176 -35.04 3.63 -14.55
N GLU A 177 -33.86 3.44 -15.12
CA GLU A 177 -33.10 2.18 -15.03
C GLU A 177 -32.67 1.88 -13.60
N VAL A 178 -32.19 2.89 -12.88
CA VAL A 178 -31.71 2.76 -11.50
C VAL A 178 -32.84 2.38 -10.55
N ASN A 179 -34.02 2.98 -10.69
CA ASN A 179 -35.18 2.64 -9.85
C ASN A 179 -35.63 1.19 -10.08
N THR A 180 -35.70 0.74 -11.33
CA THR A 180 -36.00 -0.67 -11.64
C THR A 180 -34.99 -1.62 -11.00
N LEU A 181 -33.69 -1.33 -11.08
CA LEU A 181 -32.65 -2.16 -10.46
C LEU A 181 -32.76 -2.19 -8.93
N ARG A 182 -33.07 -1.06 -8.29
CA ARG A 182 -33.30 -1.02 -6.84
C ARG A 182 -34.50 -1.85 -6.42
N ASP A 183 -35.58 -1.82 -7.20
CA ASP A 183 -36.79 -2.60 -6.89
C ASP A 183 -36.51 -4.10 -7.00
N ILE A 184 -35.79 -4.53 -8.03
CA ILE A 184 -35.34 -5.93 -8.17
C ILE A 184 -34.42 -6.33 -7.01
N TRP A 185 -33.47 -5.46 -6.64
CA TRP A 185 -32.52 -5.72 -5.55
C TRP A 185 -33.23 -5.89 -4.20
N LYS A 186 -34.24 -5.08 -3.91
CA LYS A 186 -34.99 -5.16 -2.64
C LYS A 186 -35.87 -6.41 -2.52
N GLN A 187 -36.18 -7.07 -3.62
CA GLN A 187 -37.05 -8.26 -3.64
C GLN A 187 -36.27 -9.57 -3.40
N ASN A 188 -34.95 -9.52 -3.38
CA ASN A 188 -34.05 -10.66 -3.19
C ASN A 188 -33.22 -10.47 -1.92
#